data_AF-A0A257YDT5-F1
#
_entry.id   AF-A0A257YDT5-F1
#
_cell.length_a   1.000
_cell.length_b   1.000
_cell.length_c   1.000
_cell.angle_alpha   90.00
_cell.angle_beta   90.00
_cell.angle_gamma   90.00
#
_symmetry.space_group_name_H-M   'P 1'
#
loop_
_entity.id
_entity.type
_entity.pdbx_description
1 polymer ?
#
loop_
_entity_poly.entity_id
_entity_poly.type
_entity_poly.pdbx_seq_one_letter_code
_entity_poly.pdbx_strand_id
1 'polypeptide(L)' 'MTPVRRGLLLILSSPSGAGKSTLSQMLMAWDPALRFSVSATTRAPRPGEVDGREYHFRSRATFEAMVADGEML' A
#
# COMPACT_ATOMS: atom_id res chain seq x y z
N MET A 1 21.18 17.86 19.46
CA MET A 1 20.80 16.78 18.54
C MET A 1 19.31 16.90 18.28
N THR A 2 18.89 17.14 17.03
CA THR A 2 17.47 17.24 16.67
C THR A 2 16.86 15.84 16.75
N PRO A 3 15.77 15.61 17.50
CA PRO A 3 15.20 14.27 17.62
C PRO A 3 14.73 13.77 16.25
N VAL A 4 15.08 12.52 15.93
CA VAL A 4 14.59 11.84 14.72
C VAL A 4 13.08 11.72 14.85
N ARG A 5 12.34 12.46 14.01
CA ARG A 5 10.88 12.36 13.98
C ARG A 5 10.51 11.01 13.35
N ARG A 6 9.70 10.21 14.05
CA ARG A 6 9.04 9.05 13.44
C ARG A 6 8.09 9.56 12.35
N GLY A 7 8.08 8.91 11.19
CA GLY A 7 7.13 9.21 10.12
C GLY A 7 5.69 9.03 10.60
N LEU A 8 4.74 9.68 9.91
CA LEU A 8 3.32 9.56 10.20
C LEU A 8 2.69 8.48 9.31
N LEU A 9 2.06 7.47 9.91
CA LEU A 9 1.22 6.51 9.20
C LEU A 9 -0.22 7.03 9.18
N LEU A 10 -0.78 7.19 7.98
CA LEU A 10 -2.17 7.60 7.78
C LEU A 10 -3.00 6.39 7.32
N ILE A 11 -4.04 6.05 8.08
CA ILE A 11 -4.98 4.98 7.74
C ILE A 11 -6.30 5.63 7.30
N LEU A 12 -6.63 5.51 6.02
CA LEU A 12 -7.93 5.90 5.50
C LEU A 12 -8.86 4.69 5.52
N SER A 13 -9.96 4.76 6.27
CA SER A 13 -10.96 3.69 6.36
C SER A 13 -12.36 4.22 6.05
N SER A 14 -13.08 3.49 5.22
CA SER A 14 -14.49 3.72 4.90
C SER A 14 -15.06 2.52 4.14
N PRO A 15 -16.40 2.34 4.08
CA PRO A 15 -17.02 1.30 3.26
C PRO A 15 -16.65 1.40 1.78
N SER A 16 -16.82 0.30 1.04
CA SER A 16 -16.66 0.32 -0.42
C SER A 16 -17.57 1.38 -1.06
N GLY A 17 -17.04 2.15 -2.01
CA GLY A 17 -17.78 3.20 -2.71
C GLY A 17 -17.78 4.58 -2.00
N ALA A 18 -17.28 4.69 -0.77
CA ALA A 18 -17.27 5.96 -0.02
C ALA A 18 -16.12 6.94 -0.40
N GLY A 19 -15.44 6.74 -1.53
CA GLY A 19 -14.45 7.70 -2.05
C GLY A 19 -13.03 7.61 -1.51
N LYS A 20 -12.66 6.55 -0.77
CA LYS A 20 -11.30 6.37 -0.20
C LYS A 20 -10.19 6.51 -1.25
N SER A 21 -10.36 5.89 -2.42
CA SER A 21 -9.37 5.93 -3.49
C SER A 21 -9.18 7.34 -4.05
N THR A 22 -10.28 8.08 -4.23
CA THR A 22 -10.27 9.48 -4.66
C THR A 22 -9.51 10.34 -3.65
N LEU A 23 -9.82 10.22 -2.36
CA LEU A 23 -9.12 10.97 -1.31
C LEU A 23 -7.63 10.63 -1.26
N SER A 24 -7.26 9.35 -1.37
CA SER A 24 -5.83 8.97 -1.41
C SER A 24 -5.10 9.55 -2.60
N GLN A 25 -5.73 9.62 -3.78
CA GLN A 25 -5.13 10.24 -4.98
C GLN A 25 -4.94 11.74 -4.78
N MET A 26 -5.93 12.43 -4.22
CA MET A 26 -5.82 13.86 -3.92
C MET A 26 -4.70 14.16 -2.92
N LEU A 27 -4.54 13.32 -1.88
CA LEU A 27 -3.46 13.45 -0.91
C LEU A 27 -2.08 13.26 -1.56
N MET A 28 -1.91 12.24 -2.41
CA MET A 28 -0.63 12.03 -3.11
C MET A 28 -0.27 13.18 -4.07
N ALA A 29 -1.28 13.82 -4.68
CA ALA A 29 -1.07 14.98 -5.54
C ALA A 29 -0.75 16.26 -4.75
N TRP A 30 -1.30 16.40 -3.54
CA TRP A 30 -1.15 17.57 -2.70
C TRP A 30 0.21 17.64 -2.01
N ASP A 31 0.71 16.52 -1.48
CA ASP A 31 1.99 16.48 -0.76
C ASP A 31 2.95 15.43 -1.36
N PRO A 32 4.00 15.86 -2.09
CA PRO A 32 5.01 14.98 -2.66
C PRO A 32 5.86 14.22 -1.63
N ALA A 33 5.78 14.54 -0.34
CA ALA A 33 6.42 13.76 0.72
C ALA A 33 5.63 12.50 1.10
N LEU A 34 4.33 12.44 0.79
CA LEU A 34 3.52 11.27 1.05
C LEU A 34 3.87 10.11 0.10
N ARG A 35 3.74 8.89 0.61
CA ARG A 35 3.91 7.65 -0.15
C ARG A 35 2.70 6.77 0.06
N PHE A 36 2.15 6.24 -1.03
CA PHE A 36 1.07 5.28 -0.96
C PHE A 36 1.64 3.89 -0.63
N SER A 37 1.04 3.21 0.35
CA SER A 37 1.41 1.85 0.68
C SER A 37 0.78 0.86 -0.32
N VAL A 38 1.60 0.30 -1.20
CA VAL A 38 1.16 -0.70 -2.18
C VAL A 38 1.01 -2.06 -1.47
N SER A 39 -0.17 -2.67 -1.55
CA SER A 39 -0.46 -3.95 -0.88
C SER A 39 0.09 -5.14 -1.66
N ALA A 40 0.34 -6.26 -0.98
CA ALA A 40 0.62 -7.53 -1.64
C ALA A 40 -0.66 -8.30 -1.99
N THR A 41 -0.64 -9.07 -3.09
CA THR A 41 -1.75 -9.94 -3.48
C THR A 41 -1.25 -11.23 -4.13
N THR A 42 -2.01 -12.33 -3.99
CA THR A 42 -1.72 -13.60 -4.65
C THR A 42 -2.47 -13.80 -5.97
N ARG A 43 -3.30 -12.83 -6.36
CA ARG A 43 -3.99 -12.84 -7.66
C ARG A 43 -2.96 -12.58 -8.77
N ALA A 44 -3.12 -13.21 -9.93
CA ALA A 44 -2.32 -12.85 -11.11
C ALA A 44 -2.63 -11.41 -11.58
N PRO A 45 -1.64 -10.66 -12.09
CA PRO A 45 -1.87 -9.34 -12.66
C PRO A 45 -2.85 -9.41 -13.85
N ARG A 46 -3.75 -8.43 -13.95
CA ARG A 46 -4.59 -8.19 -15.13
C ARG A 46 -3.75 -7.52 -16.22
N PRO A 47 -4.18 -7.57 -17.50
CA PRO A 47 -3.52 -6.82 -18.56
C PRO A 47 -3.38 -5.34 -18.19
N GLY A 48 -2.15 -4.84 -18.26
CA GLY A 48 -1.80 -3.45 -17.94
C GLY A 48 -1.44 -3.17 -16.48
N GLU A 49 -1.66 -4.10 -15.54
CA GLU A 49 -1.16 -3.98 -14.16
C GLU A 49 0.35 -4.24 -14.10
N VAL A 50 1.04 -3.56 -13.19
CA VAL A 50 2.51 -3.64 -13.02
C VAL A 50 2.86 -3.93 -11.56
N ASP A 51 3.79 -4.85 -11.31
CA ASP A 51 4.29 -5.14 -9.96
C ASP A 51 4.85 -3.87 -9.29
N GLY A 52 4.40 -3.62 -8.07
CA GLY A 52 4.79 -2.45 -7.30
C GLY A 52 4.05 -1.15 -7.65
N ARG A 53 3.12 -1.17 -8.63
CA ARG A 53 2.25 -0.02 -8.92
C ARG A 53 0.86 -0.18 -8.31
N GLU A 54 0.12 -1.21 -8.71
CA GLU A 54 -1.19 -1.53 -8.12
C GLU A 54 -1.07 -2.43 -6.90
N TYR A 55 -0.26 -3.49 -7.05
CA TYR A 55 0.02 -4.46 -6.01
C TYR A 55 1.45 -4.98 -6.16
N HIS A 56 1.97 -5.53 -5.07
CA HIS A 56 3.02 -6.52 -5.13
C HIS A 56 2.40 -7.89 -5.39
N PHE A 57 2.51 -8.38 -6.62
CA PHE A 57 2.03 -9.69 -7.02
C PHE A 57 3.00 -10.75 -6.51
N ARG A 58 2.51 -11.64 -5.65
CA ARG A 58 3.31 -12.69 -5.01
C ARG A 58 2.69 -14.05 -5.28
N SER A 59 3.52 -15.09 -5.30
CA SER A 59 3.00 -16.45 -5.27
C SER A 59 2.33 -16.72 -3.92
N ARG A 60 1.44 -17.73 -3.84
CA ARG A 60 0.85 -18.16 -2.56
C ARG A 60 1.92 -18.46 -1.52
N ALA A 61 2.92 -19.26 -1.89
CA ALA A 61 4.01 -19.66 -1.00
C ALA A 61 4.83 -18.46 -0.51
N THR A 62 5.13 -17.51 -1.40
CA THR A 62 5.85 -16.28 -1.01
C THR A 62 5.03 -15.43 -0.06
N PHE A 63 3.73 -15.27 -0.32
CA PHE A 63 2.85 -14.49 0.56
C PHE A 63 2.74 -15.11 1.96
N GLU A 64 2.63 -16.44 2.04
CA GLU A 64 2.61 -17.18 3.31
C GLU A 64 3.91 -17.01 4.09
N ALA A 65 5.07 -17.03 3.42
CA ALA A 65 6.36 -16.75 4.04
C ALA A 65 6.41 -15.32 4.61
N MET A 66 5.98 -14.31 3.84
CA MET A 66 5.92 -12.92 4.30
C MET A 66 5.06 -12.74 5.56
N VAL A 67 3.94 -13.47 5.65
CA VAL A 67 3.08 -13.45 6.85
C VAL A 67 3.80 -14.10 8.03
N ALA A 68 4.44 -15.26 7.83
CA ALA A 68 5.17 -15.97 8.88
C ALA A 68 6.36 -15.16 9.42
N ASP A 69 7.02 -14.39 8.55
CA ASP A 69 8.19 -13.58 8.88
C ASP A 69 7.83 -12.20 9.46
N GLY A 70 6.53 -11.89 9.61
CA GLY A 70 6.06 -10.62 10.17
C GLY A 70 6.29 -9.41 9.25
N GLU A 71 6.39 -9.63 7.93
CA GLU A 71 6.58 -8.57 6.93
C GLU A 71 5.27 -7.87 6.54
N MET A 72 4.14 -8.28 7.13
CA MET A 72 2.81 -7.73 6.89
C MET A 72 2.29 -7.05 8.16
N LEU A 73 1.62 -5.90 7.99
CA LEU A 73 0.92 -5.17 9.06
C LEU A 73 -0.44 -5.81 9.40
#